data_AF-A0A398BLC4-F1
#
_entry.id   AF-A0A398BLC4-F1
#
_cell.length_a   1.000
_cell.length_b   1.000
_cell.length_c   1.000
_cell.angle_alpha   90.00
_cell.angle_beta   90.00
_cell.angle_gamma   90.00
#
_symmetry.space_group_name_H-M   'P 1'
#
loop_
_entity.id
_entity.type
_entity.pdbx_description
1 polymer ?
#
loop_
_entity_poly.entity_id
_entity_poly.type
_entity_poly.pdbx_seq_one_letter_code
_entity_poly.pdbx_strand_id
1 'polypeptide(L)' 'MSYTSDIPSRNAGLGKKFGAQVLAYIGAALVRYGEMRSRADRVERLQALSDAELAKLGLTRDRIVQHVFRDQFYY' A
#
# COMPACT_ATOMS: atom_id res chain seq x y z
N MET A 1 -32.87 -33.16 -41.33
CA MET A 1 -32.84 -31.75 -40.89
C MET A 1 -32.42 -31.74 -39.42
N SER A 2 -31.13 -31.54 -39.14
CA SER A 2 -30.61 -31.47 -37.76
C SER A 2 -30.42 -30.00 -37.42
N TYR A 3 -31.27 -29.45 -36.57
CA TYR A 3 -31.09 -28.10 -36.03
C TYR A 3 -30.03 -28.17 -34.93
N THR A 4 -28.78 -27.87 -35.26
CA THR A 4 -27.80 -27.46 -34.24
C THR A 4 -28.16 -26.03 -33.84
N SER A 5 -28.64 -25.86 -32.62
CA SER A 5 -28.78 -24.55 -32.02
C SER A 5 -27.39 -24.13 -31.52
N ASP A 6 -26.63 -23.44 -32.37
CA ASP A 6 -25.42 -22.74 -31.95
C ASP A 6 -25.82 -21.52 -31.11
N ILE A 7 -25.80 -21.68 -29.78
CA ILE A 7 -26.07 -20.58 -28.84
C ILE A 7 -24.76 -19.77 -28.68
N PRO A 8 -24.66 -18.52 -29.15
CA PRO A 8 -23.44 -17.74 -28.97
C PRO A 8 -23.29 -17.34 -27.50
N SER A 9 -22.26 -17.89 -26.85
CA SER A 9 -21.91 -17.60 -25.46
C SER A 9 -21.37 -16.17 -25.32
N ARG A 10 -22.29 -15.21 -25.14
CA ARG A 10 -22.04 -13.76 -25.11
C ARG A 10 -21.57 -13.21 -23.74
N ASN A 11 -21.20 -14.07 -22.78
CA ASN A 11 -21.02 -13.67 -21.37
C ASN A 11 -19.62 -13.94 -20.78
N ALA A 12 -18.55 -13.96 -21.58
CA ALA A 12 -17.20 -14.23 -21.05
C ALA A 12 -16.45 -13.00 -20.47
N GLY A 13 -16.97 -11.78 -20.65
CA GLY A 13 -16.22 -10.54 -20.39
C GLY A 13 -16.52 -9.81 -19.06
N LEU A 14 -17.75 -9.90 -18.54
CA LEU A 14 -18.20 -9.01 -17.45
C LEU A 14 -17.64 -9.42 -16.08
N GLY A 15 -17.58 -10.72 -15.79
CA GLY A 15 -17.03 -11.24 -14.52
C GLY A 15 -15.51 -11.14 -14.39
N LYS A 16 -14.77 -11.27 -15.51
CA LYS A 16 -13.29 -11.13 -15.50
C LYS A 16 -12.84 -9.71 -15.22
N LYS A 17 -13.54 -8.70 -15.75
CA LYS A 17 -13.22 -7.29 -15.50
C LYS A 17 -13.50 -6.91 -14.05
N PHE A 18 -14.60 -7.37 -13.47
CA PHE A 18 -14.93 -7.14 -12.07
C PHE A 18 -13.94 -7.80 -11.10
N GLY A 19 -13.56 -9.05 -11.35
CA GLY A 19 -12.55 -9.76 -10.55
C GLY A 19 -11.16 -9.10 -10.63
N ALA A 20 -10.75 -8.66 -11.81
CA ALA A 20 -9.49 -7.94 -12.00
C ALA A 20 -9.47 -6.59 -11.26
N GLN A 21 -10.59 -5.86 -11.26
CA GLN A 21 -10.71 -4.57 -10.57
C GLN A 21 -10.56 -4.72 -9.05
N VAL A 22 -11.20 -5.74 -8.46
CA VAL A 22 -11.15 -6.01 -7.01
C VAL A 22 -9.74 -6.43 -6.58
N LEU A 23 -9.08 -7.31 -7.34
CA LEU A 23 -7.71 -7.71 -7.06
C LEU A 23 -6.72 -6.54 -7.14
N ALA A 24 -6.88 -5.64 -8.12
CA ALA A 24 -6.08 -4.44 -8.23
C ALA A 24 -6.26 -3.51 -7.02
N TYR A 25 -7.50 -3.37 -6.53
CA TYR A 25 -7.80 -2.53 -5.37
C TYR A 25 -7.21 -3.10 -4.06
N ILE A 26 -7.33 -4.42 -3.86
CA ILE A 26 -6.73 -5.11 -2.71
C ILE A 26 -5.20 -5.05 -2.77
N GLY A 27 -4.60 -5.24 -3.96
CA GLY A 27 -3.16 -5.10 -4.15
C GLY A 27 -2.66 -3.71 -3.81
N ALA A 28 -3.33 -2.66 -4.29
CA ALA A 28 -3.00 -1.28 -3.95
C ALA A 28 -3.17 -0.99 -2.44
N ALA A 29 -4.21 -1.54 -1.80
CA ALA A 29 -4.41 -1.41 -0.37
C ALA A 29 -3.33 -2.12 0.45
N LEU A 30 -2.90 -3.32 0.03
CA LEU A 30 -1.82 -4.09 0.67
C LEU A 30 -0.46 -3.38 0.53
N VAL A 31 -0.17 -2.81 -0.64
CA VAL A 31 1.05 -2.01 -0.86
C VAL A 31 1.03 -0.78 0.06
N ARG A 32 -0.06 -0.03 0.10
CA ARG A 32 -0.21 1.13 1.01
C ARG A 32 -0.12 0.74 2.48
N TYR A 33 -0.69 -0.41 2.86
CA TYR A 33 -0.60 -0.93 4.22
C TYR A 33 0.84 -1.35 4.56
N GLY A 34 1.56 -1.97 3.63
CA GLY A 34 2.98 -2.29 3.76
C GLY A 34 3.86 -1.04 3.90
N GLU A 35 3.58 0.01 3.12
CA GLU A 35 4.27 1.30 3.23
C GLU A 35 4.00 1.98 4.58
N MET A 36 2.75 1.96 5.04
CA MET A 36 2.37 2.47 6.37
C MET A 36 3.11 1.73 7.49
N ARG A 37 3.18 0.39 7.41
CA ARG A 37 3.87 -0.45 8.41
C ARG A 37 5.38 -0.24 8.38
N SER A 38 5.97 -0.11 7.18
CA SER A 38 7.40 0.18 7.01
C SER A 38 7.80 1.51 7.66
N ARG A 39 6.91 2.52 7.60
CA ARG A 39 7.11 3.82 8.25
C ARG A 39 6.95 3.74 9.76
N ALA A 40 5.95 3.00 10.25
CA ALA A 40 5.80 2.73 11.68
C ALA A 40 7.04 2.03 12.26
N ASP A 41 7.58 1.02 11.57
CA ASP A 41 8.84 0.35 11.95
C ASP A 41 10.04 1.32 11.94
N ARG A 42 10.00 2.36 11.11
CA ARG A 42 11.03 3.41 11.08
C ARG A 42 10.94 4.32 12.29
N VAL A 43 9.73 4.72 12.68
CA VAL A 43 9.49 5.49 13.91
C VAL A 43 9.94 4.67 15.11
N GLU A 44 9.57 3.40 15.19
CA GLU A 44 9.92 2.52 16.32
C GLU A 44 11.44 2.32 16.42
N ARG A 45 12.12 2.08 15.29
CA ARG A 45 13.59 2.01 15.26
C ARG A 45 14.25 3.31 15.70
N LEU A 46 13.73 4.47 15.28
CA LEU A 46 14.26 5.77 15.72
C LEU A 46 13.95 6.04 17.20
N GLN A 47 12.80 5.62 17.72
CA GLN A 47 12.47 5.76 19.14
C GLN A 47 13.27 4.82 20.05
N ALA A 48 13.74 3.69 19.52
CA ALA A 48 14.61 2.76 20.22
C ALA A 48 16.05 3.29 20.40
N LEU A 49 16.45 4.32 19.63
CA LEU A 49 17.75 4.97 19.79
C LEU A 49 17.79 5.85 21.04
N SER A 50 18.98 5.98 21.63
CA SER A 50 19.22 6.92 22.72
C SER A 50 19.23 8.37 22.23
N ASP A 51 18.97 9.33 23.13
CA ASP A 51 18.97 10.76 22.78
C ASP A 51 20.31 11.23 22.21
N ALA A 52 21.43 10.63 22.64
CA ALA A 52 22.76 10.92 22.11
C ALA A 52 22.93 10.44 20.65
N GLU A 53 22.32 9.32 20.29
CA GLU A 53 22.33 8.79 18.92
C GLU A 53 21.37 9.56 18.02
N LEU A 54 20.21 9.96 18.54
CA LEU A 54 19.31 10.89 17.89
C LEU A 54 20.00 12.23 17.60
N ALA A 55 20.75 12.77 18.56
CA ALA A 55 21.50 14.01 18.39
C ALA A 55 22.59 13.91 17.31
N LYS A 56 23.25 12.75 17.18
CA LYS A 56 24.20 12.48 16.08
C LYS A 56 23.53 12.51 14.71
N LEU A 57 22.26 12.13 14.64
CA LEU A 57 21.43 12.20 13.43
C LEU A 57 20.79 13.59 13.23
N GLY A 58 21.03 14.55 14.13
CA GLY A 58 20.41 15.87 14.10
C GLY A 58 18.89 15.84 14.39
N LEU A 59 18.42 14.80 15.08
CA LEU A 59 17.02 14.57 15.40
C LEU A 59 16.77 14.72 16.91
N THR A 60 15.57 15.17 17.26
CA THR A 60 15.03 15.11 18.62
C THR A 60 13.84 14.15 18.65
N ARG A 61 13.51 13.58 19.82
CA ARG A 61 12.41 12.61 19.95
C ARG A 61 11.09 13.15 19.38
N ASP A 62 10.81 14.41 19.65
CA ASP A 62 9.58 15.10 19.22
C ASP A 62 9.52 15.27 17.68
N ARG A 63 10.69 15.31 17.02
CA ARG A 63 10.81 15.47 15.57
C ARG A 63 10.91 14.15 14.80
N ILE A 64 10.98 12.99 15.48
CA ILE A 64 11.03 11.68 14.80
C ILE A 64 9.85 11.52 13.85
N VAL A 65 8.63 11.79 14.33
CA VAL A 65 7.41 11.63 13.53
C VAL A 65 7.43 12.59 12.33
N GLN A 66 7.74 13.86 12.55
CA GLN A 66 7.87 14.84 11.46
C GLN A 66 8.94 14.44 10.45
N HIS A 67 10.08 13.89 10.89
CA HIS A 67 11.15 13.44 10.01
C HIS A 67 10.74 12.22 9.18
N VAL A 68 10.08 11.23 9.78
CA VAL A 68 9.64 10.01 9.08
C VAL A 68 8.53 10.29 8.06
N PHE A 69 7.61 11.20 8.38
CA PHE A 69 6.47 11.53 7.51
C PHE A 69 6.68 12.80 6.68
N ARG A 70 7.87 13.42 6.72
CA ARG A 70 8.15 14.67 5.97
C ARG A 70 7.83 14.53 4.49
N ASP A 71 8.02 13.34 3.94
CA ASP A 71 7.83 13.00 2.53
C ASP A 71 6.35 13.00 2.10
N GLN A 72 5.41 12.85 3.03
CA GLN A 72 3.97 12.94 2.76
C GLN A 72 3.44 14.38 2.74
N PHE A 73 4.14 15.32 3.36
CA PHE A 73 3.70 16.72 3.44
C PHE A 73 4.07 17.56 2.21
N TYR A 74 4.87 17.02 1.27
CA TYR A 74 5.28 17.70 0.04
C TYR A 74 4.51 17.20 -1.20
N TYR A 75 3.17 17.29 -1.18
CA TYR A 75 2.31 17.09 -2.37
C TYR A 75 1.66 18.40 -2.80
#